data_AF-A0A8D8JMW7-F1
#
_entry.id   AF-A0A8D8JMW7-F1
#
_cell.length_a   1.000
_cell.length_b   1.000
_cell.length_c   1.000
_cell.angle_alpha   90.00
_cell.angle_beta   90.00
_cell.angle_gamma   90.00
#
_symmetry.space_group_name_H-M   'P 1'
#
loop_
_entity.id
_entity.type
_entity.pdbx_description
1 polymer ?
#
loop_
_entity_poly.entity_id
_entity_poly.type
_entity_poly.pdbx_seq_one_letter_code
_entity_poly.pdbx_strand_id
1 'polypeptide(L)'
;LSLCWTVPFGCRFVECSKVDMTLWRFFPLLALLLARSSAIIHDCNHFHNGVYTIRFCAFSNVTVTHDAEEIVFRSEYPRPYFFEFLDSQLTEMPRIMFTLFPEMQNLDVAGSQVENVNKYTFEHAKELRYLNMSGNRLTVLNNFIFKGCDKLVRLDVSSNRISEVKEKALVDAPKLDHLDLSHNLLHELDERLFSQLTLLTYVSLAHNRLQVLHDDLFVNCSMLAYLDLKGNQLEVLSDNFLKNLPFLRTLVVENNKLKSLKIPPQLTKLFASFNKITSVYPENSDKSQLYSLTLSNNNLNSIQNISNLEGLTILDVSFNAIGPLNLTTFLKMKKLTDLNLEATKLSTLEHGLFSQQTKLRRLDISYNFLRTLDITVLTATSSLEKLFIDGNNLVDINYDHIPELFPNLTYLGLFSNVWNCSYLTTLVRFCNRQKIAVSTSKSYGEMSHLTNVQGIYCASSDKERIYFRPEAAVAHIDDRVNRDEDDQLNLLVANMTSTQYEYKLMLELLDMIRQVNATNWDRLDEVRKMALRAEPEGCGEYGSHAAGFQVFIMLILTVILVINVGFMLYVQHNANARRAIDRMILFKRGETASVQTQLEDI
;
A
#
# COMPACT_ATOMS: atom_id res chain seq x y z
N LEU A 1 18.98 -22.70 81.12
CA LEU A 1 20.34 -23.13 81.49
C LEU A 1 21.32 -22.11 80.94
N SER A 2 22.18 -21.57 81.78
CA SER A 2 22.97 -20.35 81.53
C SER A 2 24.47 -20.58 81.65
N LEU A 3 25.24 -19.94 80.78
CA LEU A 3 26.65 -19.52 80.89
C LEU A 3 26.87 -18.58 79.68
N CYS A 4 26.50 -17.29 79.75
CA CYS A 4 27.34 -16.12 80.15
C CYS A 4 28.75 -16.16 79.51
N TRP A 5 29.27 -15.10 78.86
CA TRP A 5 29.18 -13.64 79.10
C TRP A 5 28.80 -12.86 77.80
N THR A 6 27.78 -11.98 77.78
CA THR A 6 27.81 -10.50 77.90
C THR A 6 28.80 -9.73 76.98
N VAL A 7 28.44 -8.92 75.95
CA VAL A 7 27.51 -7.74 75.82
C VAL A 7 28.19 -6.43 76.30
N PRO A 8 27.90 -5.19 75.78
CA PRO A 8 26.88 -4.70 74.81
C PRO A 8 27.48 -4.15 73.47
N PHE A 9 26.88 -3.35 72.56
CA PHE A 9 25.58 -2.64 72.31
C PHE A 9 25.33 -2.64 70.75
N GLY A 10 24.26 -2.14 70.12
CA GLY A 10 22.96 -1.56 70.57
C GLY A 10 22.26 -0.69 69.48
N CYS A 11 20.91 -0.74 69.42
CA CYS A 11 19.95 0.16 68.74
C CYS A 11 19.89 0.35 67.19
N ARG A 12 18.64 0.45 66.69
CA ARG A 12 18.23 1.02 65.38
C ARG A 12 18.04 2.55 65.50
N PHE A 13 18.18 3.30 64.41
CA PHE A 13 17.16 4.20 63.78
C PHE A 13 17.82 5.23 62.82
N VAL A 14 17.17 5.47 61.66
CA VAL A 14 17.01 6.77 60.95
C VAL A 14 18.07 7.39 60.00
N GLU A 15 17.53 7.76 58.82
CA GLU A 15 17.80 8.84 57.84
C GLU A 15 19.11 9.01 57.02
N CYS A 16 18.86 9.08 55.70
CA CYS A 16 19.31 10.08 54.72
C CYS A 16 20.49 11.02 55.08
N SER A 17 21.53 11.04 54.24
CA SER A 17 21.59 11.88 53.01
C SER A 17 23.04 12.07 52.50
N LYS A 18 23.14 12.47 51.21
CA LYS A 18 24.25 13.15 50.52
C LYS A 18 25.71 12.83 50.94
N VAL A 19 26.48 12.30 49.99
CA VAL A 19 27.93 12.56 49.91
C VAL A 19 28.17 13.57 48.79
N ASP A 20 28.83 14.68 49.16
CA ASP A 20 29.09 15.83 48.28
C ASP A 20 30.45 15.70 47.57
N MET A 21 30.68 16.56 46.58
CA MET A 21 31.94 16.67 45.84
C MET A 21 33.11 17.09 46.76
N THR A 22 34.29 16.48 46.58
CA THR A 22 35.52 17.20 46.20
C THR A 22 36.73 16.26 46.18
N LEU A 23 37.45 16.22 45.05
CA LEU A 23 38.90 16.53 44.94
C LEU A 23 39.42 16.16 43.55
N TRP A 24 39.43 17.15 42.65
CA TRP A 24 40.36 17.18 41.53
C TRP A 24 41.77 17.47 42.03
N ARG A 25 42.79 16.75 41.52
CA ARG A 25 44.08 17.29 41.05
C ARG A 25 44.97 16.21 40.44
N PHE A 26 45.72 16.59 39.39
CA PHE A 26 46.70 15.80 38.60
C PHE A 26 46.08 14.66 37.76
N PHE A 27 45.92 14.75 36.44
CA PHE A 27 46.90 15.15 35.41
C PHE A 27 46.22 15.65 34.11
N PRO A 28 46.69 16.75 33.49
CA PRO A 28 46.17 17.21 32.20
C PRO A 28 47.07 16.78 31.03
N LEU A 29 46.84 15.59 30.43
CA LEU A 29 47.52 15.18 29.18
C LEU A 29 46.83 14.00 28.47
N LEU A 30 45.53 14.12 28.17
CA LEU A 30 44.83 13.20 27.25
C LEU A 30 43.73 13.89 26.42
N ALA A 31 43.99 15.14 25.99
CA ALA A 31 43.05 15.96 25.22
C ALA A 31 43.32 15.94 23.69
N LEU A 32 44.02 14.92 23.19
CA LEU A 32 44.46 14.83 21.78
C LEU A 32 44.18 13.47 21.10
N LEU A 33 43.41 12.58 21.74
CA LEU A 33 43.06 11.25 21.20
C LEU A 33 41.57 10.90 21.29
N LEU A 34 40.70 11.90 21.44
CA LEU A 34 39.25 11.76 21.28
C LEU A 34 38.77 12.60 20.11
N ALA A 35 39.10 12.16 18.90
CA ALA A 35 38.30 12.50 17.73
C ALA A 35 36.88 11.98 18.00
N ARG A 36 35.94 12.89 18.31
CA ARG A 36 34.53 12.56 18.41
C ARG A 36 34.05 12.16 17.01
N SER A 37 34.14 10.88 16.68
CA SER A 37 33.36 10.30 15.59
C SER A 37 31.89 10.32 16.01
N SER A 38 31.22 11.43 15.71
CA SER A 38 29.77 11.54 15.71
C SER A 38 29.23 10.42 14.83
N ALA A 39 28.46 9.52 15.44
CA ALA A 39 27.89 8.43 14.68
C ALA A 39 26.65 8.90 13.93
N ILE A 40 26.39 8.20 12.84
CA ILE A 40 25.10 8.21 12.14
C ILE A 40 24.02 7.78 13.13
N ILE A 41 22.87 8.44 13.05
CA ILE A 41 21.67 8.03 13.77
C ILE A 41 21.13 6.79 13.04
N HIS A 42 21.29 5.64 13.68
CA HIS A 42 20.81 4.34 13.23
C HIS A 42 19.73 3.87 14.19
N ASP A 43 18.48 3.76 13.74
CA ASP A 43 17.45 3.06 14.52
C ASP A 43 17.25 1.65 13.96
N CYS A 44 17.81 0.67 14.65
CA CYS A 44 17.64 -0.76 14.39
C CYS A 44 16.68 -1.45 15.36
N ASN A 45 15.82 -0.68 16.04
CA ASN A 45 14.82 -1.15 17.01
C ASN A 45 13.45 -0.52 16.74
N HIS A 46 12.99 -0.56 15.50
CA HIS A 46 11.72 0.09 15.16
C HIS A 46 10.50 -0.65 15.73
N PHE A 47 9.52 0.14 16.16
CA PHE A 47 8.21 -0.32 16.60
C PHE A 47 7.23 -0.19 15.43
N HIS A 48 6.57 -1.29 15.04
CA HIS A 48 5.58 -1.30 13.96
C HIS A 48 4.40 -2.20 14.35
N ASN A 49 3.17 -1.73 14.12
CA ASN A 49 1.92 -2.44 14.47
C ASN A 49 1.86 -3.03 15.88
N GLY A 50 2.45 -2.35 16.87
CA GLY A 50 2.44 -2.79 18.28
C GLY A 50 3.62 -3.67 18.71
N VAL A 51 4.56 -3.98 17.81
CA VAL A 51 5.66 -4.94 18.06
C VAL A 51 7.02 -4.31 17.72
N TYR A 52 8.03 -4.56 18.54
CA TYR A 52 9.43 -4.22 18.25
C TYR A 52 10.06 -5.25 17.31
N THR A 53 10.58 -4.82 16.17
CA THR A 53 11.22 -5.71 15.18
C THR A 53 12.73 -5.46 15.11
N ILE A 54 13.49 -6.25 15.88
CA ILE A 54 14.98 -6.26 15.91
C ILE A 54 15.66 -6.73 14.60
N ARG A 55 14.94 -6.67 13.47
CA ARG A 55 15.37 -7.12 12.14
C ARG A 55 15.14 -6.06 11.04
N PHE A 56 14.70 -4.88 11.44
CA PHE A 56 14.57 -3.67 10.64
C PHE A 56 15.68 -2.69 11.05
N CYS A 57 16.28 -1.99 10.10
CA CYS A 57 17.17 -0.84 10.36
C CYS A 57 16.83 0.33 9.44
N ALA A 58 16.57 1.50 10.03
CA ALA A 58 16.51 2.76 9.32
C ALA A 58 17.87 3.50 9.39
N PHE A 59 18.23 4.12 8.26
CA PHE A 59 19.36 5.01 8.08
C PHE A 59 18.85 6.42 7.81
N SER A 60 19.14 7.38 8.68
CA SER A 60 18.75 8.78 8.47
C SER A 60 19.95 9.66 8.15
N ASN A 61 19.79 10.63 7.25
CA ASN A 61 20.80 11.63 6.89
C ASN A 61 22.16 11.05 6.41
N VAL A 62 22.14 9.88 5.75
CA VAL A 62 23.36 9.23 5.23
C VAL A 62 23.64 9.71 3.81
N THR A 63 24.82 10.28 3.56
CA THR A 63 25.27 10.63 2.21
C THR A 63 26.32 9.63 1.75
N VAL A 64 26.07 8.87 0.68
CA VAL A 64 27.04 7.99 -0.01
C VAL A 64 27.30 8.58 -1.39
N THR A 65 28.54 8.97 -1.65
CA THR A 65 28.97 9.67 -2.88
C THR A 65 29.63 8.76 -3.92
N HIS A 66 30.17 7.62 -3.47
CA HIS A 66 30.88 6.58 -4.22
C HIS A 66 30.66 5.25 -3.49
N ASP A 67 30.90 4.09 -4.12
CA ASP A 67 30.81 2.77 -3.45
C ASP A 67 31.48 2.80 -2.07
N ALA A 68 30.73 2.41 -1.04
CA ALA A 68 31.11 2.63 0.35
C ALA A 68 32.14 1.58 0.79
N GLU A 69 33.43 1.80 0.48
CA GLU A 69 34.50 0.82 0.71
C GLU A 69 34.57 0.27 2.16
N GLU A 70 34.16 1.04 3.17
CA GLU A 70 34.08 0.59 4.57
C GLU A 70 32.71 0.84 5.24
N ILE A 71 31.83 -0.18 5.21
CA ILE A 71 30.73 -0.33 6.18
C ILE A 71 31.16 -1.31 7.27
N VAL A 72 31.12 -0.90 8.54
CA VAL A 72 31.44 -1.77 9.68
C VAL A 72 30.17 -2.16 10.42
N PHE A 73 29.83 -3.45 10.38
CA PHE A 73 28.79 -4.03 11.23
C PHE A 73 29.42 -4.60 12.51
N ARG A 74 28.89 -4.22 13.68
CA ARG A 74 29.47 -4.50 15.00
C ARG A 74 28.68 -5.52 15.83
N SER A 75 27.46 -5.85 15.44
CA SER A 75 26.65 -6.89 16.10
C SER A 75 26.78 -8.21 15.35
N GLU A 76 26.78 -9.34 16.05
CA GLU A 76 26.83 -10.65 15.39
C GLU A 76 25.42 -11.16 15.05
N TYR A 77 24.45 -11.01 15.97
CA TYR A 77 23.08 -11.52 15.82
C TYR A 77 22.02 -10.74 16.65
N PRO A 78 20.74 -10.75 16.22
CA PRO A 78 20.28 -11.17 14.89
C PRO A 78 20.65 -10.12 13.83
N ARG A 79 20.85 -10.56 12.58
CA ARG A 79 21.08 -9.63 11.48
C ARG A 79 19.75 -9.01 11.02
N PRO A 80 19.72 -7.72 10.66
CA PRO A 80 18.57 -7.15 9.98
C PRO A 80 18.45 -7.74 8.57
N TYR A 81 17.21 -7.95 8.13
CA TYR A 81 16.89 -8.32 6.74
C TYR A 81 16.10 -7.23 6.01
N PHE A 82 15.59 -6.24 6.74
CA PHE A 82 14.90 -5.06 6.21
C PHE A 82 15.75 -3.83 6.49
N PHE A 83 16.00 -3.03 5.46
CA PHE A 83 16.74 -1.78 5.56
C PHE A 83 15.99 -0.67 4.82
N GLU A 84 15.98 0.52 5.42
CA GLU A 84 15.35 1.74 4.87
C GLU A 84 16.32 2.92 4.96
N PHE A 85 16.31 3.77 3.94
CA PHE A 85 17.07 5.02 3.92
C PHE A 85 16.12 6.22 3.87
N LEU A 86 16.12 6.99 4.96
CA LEU A 86 15.34 8.21 5.15
C LEU A 86 16.25 9.43 4.97
N ASP A 87 15.75 10.46 4.29
CA ASP A 87 16.44 11.75 4.08
C ASP A 87 17.92 11.63 3.66
N SER A 88 18.22 10.58 2.88
CA SER A 88 19.58 10.16 2.53
C SER A 88 19.94 10.53 1.09
N GLN A 89 21.23 10.51 0.78
CA GLN A 89 21.79 10.93 -0.52
C GLN A 89 22.80 9.89 -1.00
N LEU A 90 22.30 8.85 -1.66
CA LEU A 90 23.04 7.68 -2.14
C LEU A 90 23.31 7.79 -3.64
N THR A 91 24.21 8.68 -4.10
CA THR A 91 24.45 8.88 -5.55
C THR A 91 24.81 7.57 -6.28
N GLU A 92 25.46 6.66 -5.56
CA GLU A 92 25.70 5.27 -5.96
C GLU A 92 25.15 4.29 -4.89
N MET A 93 24.57 3.18 -5.33
CA MET A 93 24.12 2.11 -4.43
C MET A 93 25.32 1.37 -3.77
N PRO A 94 25.39 1.29 -2.43
CA PRO A 94 26.54 0.71 -1.71
C PRO A 94 26.57 -0.82 -1.80
N ARG A 95 27.38 -1.36 -2.71
CA ARG A 95 27.50 -2.81 -2.99
C ARG A 95 27.79 -3.63 -1.73
N ILE A 96 28.68 -3.12 -0.87
CA ILE A 96 29.17 -3.84 0.31
C ILE A 96 28.03 -4.25 1.26
N MET A 97 26.88 -3.56 1.25
CA MET A 97 25.72 -3.93 2.06
C MET A 97 25.21 -5.35 1.73
N PHE A 98 25.15 -5.73 0.46
CA PHE A 98 24.70 -7.07 0.05
C PHE A 98 25.70 -8.16 0.43
N THR A 99 26.99 -7.81 0.55
CA THR A 99 28.05 -8.71 1.04
C THR A 99 27.97 -8.92 2.57
N LEU A 100 27.70 -7.86 3.33
CA LEU A 100 27.60 -7.90 4.79
C LEU A 100 26.27 -8.49 5.29
N PHE A 101 25.20 -8.24 4.55
CA PHE A 101 23.83 -8.67 4.86
C PHE A 101 23.27 -9.57 3.74
N PRO A 102 23.85 -10.77 3.52
CA PRO A 102 23.38 -11.68 2.46
C PRO A 102 21.97 -12.25 2.73
N GLU A 103 21.48 -12.12 3.97
CA GLU A 103 20.12 -12.47 4.40
C GLU A 103 19.10 -11.32 4.15
N MET A 104 19.52 -10.21 3.55
CA MET A 104 18.65 -9.06 3.23
C MET A 104 17.52 -9.49 2.29
N GLN A 105 16.28 -9.21 2.70
CA GLN A 105 15.05 -9.52 1.95
C GLN A 105 14.36 -8.26 1.44
N ASN A 106 14.52 -7.14 2.15
CA ASN A 106 13.86 -5.88 1.85
C ASN A 106 14.89 -4.76 1.89
N LEU A 107 14.92 -3.94 0.84
CA LEU A 107 15.69 -2.71 0.80
C LEU A 107 14.82 -1.59 0.24
N ASP A 108 14.64 -0.55 1.04
CA ASP A 108 14.03 0.70 0.63
C ASP A 108 15.08 1.82 0.59
N VAL A 109 15.24 2.39 -0.60
CA VAL A 109 16.07 3.59 -0.87
C VAL A 109 15.25 4.62 -1.63
N ALA A 110 13.93 4.67 -1.41
CA ALA A 110 13.05 5.65 -2.04
C ALA A 110 13.51 7.08 -1.73
N GLY A 111 13.43 7.97 -2.73
CA GLY A 111 13.81 9.38 -2.59
C GLY A 111 15.29 9.64 -2.28
N SER A 112 16.13 8.61 -2.15
CA SER A 112 17.53 8.70 -1.69
C SER A 112 18.52 9.24 -2.73
N GLN A 113 18.04 9.92 -3.78
CA GLN A 113 18.83 10.55 -4.85
C GLN A 113 19.77 9.61 -5.64
N VAL A 114 19.45 8.31 -5.74
CA VAL A 114 20.26 7.32 -6.48
C VAL A 114 20.35 7.67 -7.96
N GLU A 115 21.56 7.94 -8.44
CA GLU A 115 21.83 8.26 -9.85
C GLU A 115 22.33 7.04 -10.63
N ASN A 116 23.17 6.21 -10.01
CA ASN A 116 23.79 5.05 -10.66
C ASN A 116 23.70 3.77 -9.82
N VAL A 117 23.43 2.65 -10.50
CA VAL A 117 23.59 1.30 -9.97
C VAL A 117 24.66 0.61 -10.79
N ASN A 118 25.81 0.35 -10.18
CA ASN A 118 26.95 -0.22 -10.87
C ASN A 118 26.72 -1.70 -11.23
N LYS A 119 27.43 -2.19 -12.25
CA LYS A 119 27.36 -3.59 -12.67
C LYS A 119 27.72 -4.52 -11.49
N TYR A 120 26.98 -5.61 -11.34
CA TYR A 120 27.13 -6.58 -10.25
C TYR A 120 26.84 -6.05 -8.83
N THR A 121 26.23 -4.87 -8.65
CA THR A 121 25.91 -4.32 -7.30
C THR A 121 25.15 -5.33 -6.44
N PHE A 122 24.19 -6.05 -7.04
CA PHE A 122 23.35 -7.03 -6.35
C PHE A 122 23.87 -8.49 -6.41
N GLU A 123 25.12 -8.74 -6.80
CA GLU A 123 25.66 -10.11 -7.00
C GLU A 123 25.62 -11.01 -5.74
N HIS A 124 25.48 -10.41 -4.56
CA HIS A 124 25.32 -11.12 -3.28
C HIS A 124 23.92 -11.00 -2.66
N ALA A 125 22.96 -10.33 -3.32
CA ALA A 125 21.61 -10.08 -2.84
C ALA A 125 20.65 -11.30 -2.96
N LYS A 126 21.13 -12.49 -2.60
CA LYS A 126 20.49 -13.78 -2.89
C LYS A 126 19.13 -13.99 -2.24
N GLU A 127 18.87 -13.34 -1.11
CA GLU A 127 17.60 -13.39 -0.39
C GLU A 127 16.68 -12.20 -0.70
N LEU A 128 17.11 -11.24 -1.53
CA LEU A 128 16.35 -10.01 -1.79
C LEU A 128 15.03 -10.33 -2.51
N ARG A 129 13.92 -9.85 -1.95
CA ARG A 129 12.53 -10.07 -2.39
C ARG A 129 11.82 -8.78 -2.76
N TYR A 130 12.13 -7.71 -2.06
CA TYR A 130 11.50 -6.40 -2.22
C TYR A 130 12.58 -5.34 -2.35
N LEU A 131 12.60 -4.64 -3.48
CA LEU A 131 13.54 -3.56 -3.75
C LEU A 131 12.75 -2.33 -4.18
N ASN A 132 12.72 -1.31 -3.31
CA ASN A 132 12.14 -0.01 -3.61
C ASN A 132 13.26 0.99 -3.90
N MET A 133 13.31 1.46 -5.15
CA MET A 133 14.19 2.52 -5.63
C MET A 133 13.39 3.67 -6.26
N SER A 134 12.13 3.86 -5.86
CA SER A 134 11.27 4.93 -6.37
C SER A 134 11.79 6.34 -6.03
N GLY A 135 11.36 7.35 -6.79
CA GLY A 135 11.68 8.75 -6.48
C GLY A 135 13.16 9.13 -6.59
N ASN A 136 13.96 8.31 -7.28
CA ASN A 136 15.40 8.49 -7.45
C ASN A 136 15.73 9.19 -8.79
N ARG A 137 16.98 9.12 -9.23
CA ARG A 137 17.50 9.81 -10.43
C ARG A 137 18.01 8.84 -11.50
N LEU A 138 17.66 7.55 -11.42
CA LEU A 138 18.08 6.52 -12.37
C LEU A 138 17.66 6.91 -13.80
N THR A 139 18.55 6.73 -14.77
CA THR A 139 18.34 7.13 -16.18
C THR A 139 18.23 5.95 -17.14
N VAL A 140 18.85 4.82 -16.84
CA VAL A 140 18.85 3.61 -17.66
C VAL A 140 18.87 2.37 -16.75
N LEU A 141 18.04 1.37 -17.05
CA LEU A 141 18.20 0.03 -16.48
C LEU A 141 19.07 -0.82 -17.41
N ASN A 142 20.31 -1.05 -16.99
CA ASN A 142 21.31 -1.75 -17.79
C ASN A 142 21.10 -3.27 -17.83
N ASN A 143 21.62 -3.93 -18.87
CA ASN A 143 21.63 -5.39 -18.99
C ASN A 143 22.28 -6.05 -17.75
N PHE A 144 21.63 -7.08 -17.20
CA PHE A 144 22.09 -7.84 -16.02
C PHE A 144 22.28 -7.00 -14.75
N ILE A 145 21.55 -5.87 -14.62
CA ILE A 145 21.61 -5.01 -13.43
C ILE A 145 21.22 -5.78 -12.16
N PHE A 146 20.19 -6.63 -12.23
CA PHE A 146 19.70 -7.44 -11.09
C PHE A 146 20.37 -8.82 -10.95
N LYS A 147 21.55 -9.03 -11.55
CA LYS A 147 22.27 -10.31 -11.41
C LYS A 147 22.55 -10.62 -9.94
N GLY A 148 22.01 -11.75 -9.45
CA GLY A 148 22.08 -12.19 -8.05
C GLY A 148 20.74 -12.10 -7.30
N CYS A 149 19.75 -11.40 -7.85
CA CYS A 149 18.42 -11.21 -7.28
C CYS A 149 17.43 -12.35 -7.62
N ASP A 150 17.85 -13.62 -7.54
CA ASP A 150 17.07 -14.81 -7.96
C ASP A 150 15.75 -15.03 -7.18
N LYS A 151 15.51 -14.23 -6.13
CA LYS A 151 14.34 -14.26 -5.25
C LYS A 151 13.51 -12.97 -5.29
N LEU A 152 13.85 -12.00 -6.16
CA LEU A 152 13.14 -10.73 -6.25
C LEU A 152 11.71 -10.94 -6.73
N VAL A 153 10.75 -10.48 -5.94
CA VAL A 153 9.30 -10.62 -6.16
C VAL A 153 8.69 -9.27 -6.54
N ARG A 154 9.13 -8.19 -5.89
CA ARG A 154 8.67 -6.83 -6.18
C ARG A 154 9.84 -5.90 -6.45
N LEU A 155 9.73 -5.14 -7.54
CA LEU A 155 10.65 -4.08 -7.91
C LEU A 155 9.86 -2.80 -8.18
N ASP A 156 10.14 -1.76 -7.41
CA ASP A 156 9.66 -0.41 -7.66
C ASP A 156 10.84 0.48 -8.10
N VAL A 157 10.74 1.00 -9.31
CA VAL A 157 11.65 1.98 -9.92
C VAL A 157 10.87 3.17 -10.49
N SER A 158 9.67 3.41 -9.94
CA SER A 158 8.78 4.50 -10.32
C SER A 158 9.38 5.88 -10.00
N SER A 159 8.83 6.93 -10.57
CA SER A 159 9.19 8.34 -10.28
C SER A 159 10.69 8.62 -10.42
N ASN A 160 11.36 7.95 -11.35
CA ASN A 160 12.76 8.13 -11.69
C ASN A 160 12.90 8.95 -13.01
N ARG A 161 14.06 8.87 -13.67
CA ARG A 161 14.33 9.54 -14.95
C ARG A 161 14.62 8.53 -16.06
N ILE A 162 14.13 7.29 -15.93
CA ILE A 162 14.52 6.18 -16.78
C ILE A 162 13.97 6.42 -18.19
N SER A 163 14.86 6.66 -19.16
CA SER A 163 14.51 6.82 -20.56
C SER A 163 14.58 5.53 -21.36
N GLU A 164 15.29 4.52 -20.84
CA GLU A 164 15.54 3.24 -21.51
C GLU A 164 15.65 2.08 -20.50
N VAL A 165 15.02 0.94 -20.82
CA VAL A 165 15.25 -0.35 -20.17
C VAL A 165 15.86 -1.28 -21.21
N LYS A 166 17.08 -1.76 -20.98
CA LYS A 166 17.77 -2.63 -21.94
C LYS A 166 17.11 -4.03 -21.99
N GLU A 167 17.13 -4.66 -23.17
CA GLU A 167 16.57 -5.99 -23.48
C GLU A 167 16.77 -7.08 -22.40
N LYS A 168 17.91 -7.09 -21.70
CA LYS A 168 18.28 -8.10 -20.70
C LYS A 168 18.43 -7.48 -19.30
N ALA A 169 17.76 -6.36 -19.01
CA ALA A 169 17.80 -5.75 -17.67
C ALA A 169 17.11 -6.61 -16.60
N LEU A 170 15.99 -7.25 -16.95
CA LEU A 170 15.11 -7.98 -16.01
C LEU A 170 15.29 -9.52 -16.05
N VAL A 171 16.19 -10.04 -16.90
CA VAL A 171 16.35 -11.49 -17.13
C VAL A 171 16.77 -12.27 -15.87
N ASP A 172 17.56 -11.63 -14.99
CA ASP A 172 18.07 -12.23 -13.75
C ASP A 172 17.07 -12.16 -12.57
N ALA A 173 15.85 -11.65 -12.80
CA ALA A 173 14.79 -11.54 -11.80
C ALA A 173 13.51 -12.33 -12.18
N PRO A 174 13.60 -13.64 -12.48
CA PRO A 174 12.49 -14.43 -13.05
C PRO A 174 11.30 -14.66 -12.11
N LYS A 175 11.42 -14.25 -10.83
CA LYS A 175 10.33 -14.34 -9.83
C LYS A 175 9.56 -13.05 -9.62
N LEU A 176 9.82 -12.02 -10.43
CA LEU A 176 9.05 -10.79 -10.38
C LEU A 176 7.57 -11.07 -10.63
N ASP A 177 6.78 -10.69 -9.63
CA ASP A 177 5.33 -10.72 -9.56
C ASP A 177 4.76 -9.31 -9.77
N HIS A 178 5.46 -8.30 -9.23
CA HIS A 178 5.06 -6.90 -9.27
C HIS A 178 6.21 -6.01 -9.76
N LEU A 179 5.96 -5.23 -10.81
CA LEU A 179 6.91 -4.29 -11.38
C LEU A 179 6.28 -2.92 -11.58
N ASP A 180 6.83 -1.89 -10.93
CA ASP A 180 6.45 -0.50 -11.16
C ASP A 180 7.59 0.27 -11.86
N LEU A 181 7.29 0.73 -13.08
CA LEU A 181 8.12 1.57 -13.96
C LEU A 181 7.45 2.92 -14.25
N SER A 182 6.41 3.29 -13.49
CA SER A 182 5.62 4.50 -13.71
C SER A 182 6.37 5.80 -13.45
N HIS A 183 5.83 6.92 -13.94
CA HIS A 183 6.41 8.26 -13.76
C HIS A 183 7.89 8.36 -14.19
N ASN A 184 8.22 7.71 -15.30
CA ASN A 184 9.55 7.70 -15.92
C ASN A 184 9.51 8.39 -17.31
N LEU A 185 10.58 8.23 -18.10
CA LEU A 185 10.77 8.88 -19.40
C LEU A 185 10.76 7.89 -20.58
N LEU A 186 10.22 6.68 -20.38
CA LEU A 186 10.24 5.59 -21.35
C LEU A 186 9.43 5.96 -22.60
N HIS A 187 10.04 5.80 -23.78
CA HIS A 187 9.44 6.17 -25.06
C HIS A 187 9.19 4.94 -25.97
N GLU A 188 9.99 3.90 -25.80
CA GLU A 188 9.86 2.58 -26.39
C GLU A 188 10.24 1.49 -25.36
N LEU A 189 9.89 0.24 -25.66
CA LEU A 189 10.26 -0.96 -24.90
C LEU A 189 10.65 -2.04 -25.91
N ASP A 190 11.67 -2.85 -25.59
CA ASP A 190 12.05 -4.02 -26.40
C ASP A 190 10.87 -5.00 -26.56
N GLU A 191 10.75 -5.64 -27.73
CA GLU A 191 9.60 -6.48 -28.07
C GLU A 191 9.38 -7.69 -27.15
N ARG A 192 10.39 -8.09 -26.37
CA ARG A 192 10.36 -9.28 -25.49
C ARG A 192 10.85 -8.97 -24.08
N LEU A 193 10.88 -7.70 -23.69
CA LEU A 193 11.45 -7.23 -22.42
C LEU A 193 10.96 -8.01 -21.17
N PHE A 194 9.67 -8.35 -21.13
CA PHE A 194 9.07 -9.08 -20.00
C PHE A 194 8.91 -10.58 -20.26
N SER A 195 9.34 -11.10 -21.41
CA SER A 195 9.09 -12.49 -21.86
C SER A 195 9.65 -13.61 -20.96
N GLN A 196 10.51 -13.28 -19.99
CA GLN A 196 11.03 -14.24 -19.00
C GLN A 196 10.32 -14.14 -17.63
N LEU A 197 9.49 -13.11 -17.42
CA LEU A 197 8.79 -12.85 -16.18
C LEU A 197 7.43 -13.57 -16.18
N THR A 198 7.48 -14.90 -16.11
CA THR A 198 6.30 -15.78 -16.23
C THR A 198 5.36 -15.72 -15.02
N LEU A 199 5.85 -15.22 -13.88
CA LEU A 199 5.08 -15.04 -12.65
C LEU A 199 4.49 -13.63 -12.49
N LEU A 200 4.72 -12.73 -13.45
CA LEU A 200 4.32 -11.33 -13.37
C LEU A 200 2.79 -11.18 -13.35
N THR A 201 2.23 -10.66 -12.25
CA THR A 201 0.78 -10.41 -12.09
C THR A 201 0.42 -8.92 -12.18
N TYR A 202 1.36 -8.02 -11.86
CA TYR A 202 1.16 -6.57 -11.86
C TYR A 202 2.27 -5.85 -12.63
N VAL A 203 1.88 -4.99 -13.56
CA VAL A 203 2.79 -4.04 -14.22
C VAL A 203 2.18 -2.64 -14.27
N SER A 204 2.93 -1.65 -13.79
CA SER A 204 2.64 -0.24 -14.01
C SER A 204 3.71 0.38 -14.91
N LEU A 205 3.25 0.95 -16.03
CA LEU A 205 4.02 1.77 -16.97
C LEU A 205 3.39 3.19 -17.08
N ALA A 206 2.56 3.57 -16.09
CA ALA A 206 1.83 4.82 -16.09
C ALA A 206 2.74 6.05 -16.19
N HIS A 207 2.24 7.16 -16.74
CA HIS A 207 2.93 8.45 -16.84
C HIS A 207 4.34 8.36 -17.47
N ASN A 208 4.48 7.55 -18.52
CA ASN A 208 5.63 7.49 -19.40
C ASN A 208 5.33 8.21 -20.74
N ARG A 209 6.10 7.92 -21.80
CA ARG A 209 5.99 8.56 -23.13
C ARG A 209 5.77 7.54 -24.26
N LEU A 210 5.31 6.33 -23.92
CA LEU A 210 5.13 5.21 -24.85
C LEU A 210 4.10 5.55 -25.94
N GLN A 211 4.44 5.30 -27.20
CA GLN A 211 3.58 5.56 -28.37
C GLN A 211 2.98 4.29 -28.98
N VAL A 212 3.70 3.17 -28.87
CA VAL A 212 3.35 1.85 -29.39
C VAL A 212 3.78 0.80 -28.37
N LEU A 213 3.07 -0.32 -28.31
CA LEU A 213 3.47 -1.54 -27.60
C LEU A 213 3.55 -2.69 -28.60
N HIS A 214 4.56 -3.55 -28.48
CA HIS A 214 4.72 -4.73 -29.31
C HIS A 214 3.78 -5.86 -28.85
N ASP A 215 3.20 -6.61 -29.79
CA ASP A 215 2.29 -7.73 -29.52
C ASP A 215 2.92 -8.82 -28.61
N ASP A 216 4.23 -9.02 -28.74
CA ASP A 216 5.02 -10.04 -28.02
C ASP A 216 5.57 -9.57 -26.66
N LEU A 217 5.36 -8.30 -26.28
CA LEU A 217 5.95 -7.67 -25.08
C LEU A 217 5.71 -8.47 -23.79
N PHE A 218 4.56 -9.14 -23.72
CA PHE A 218 4.10 -9.97 -22.61
C PHE A 218 3.82 -11.44 -23.01
N VAL A 219 4.41 -11.94 -24.10
CA VAL A 219 4.06 -13.24 -24.73
C VAL A 219 4.00 -14.46 -23.78
N ASN A 220 4.80 -14.45 -22.70
CA ASN A 220 4.82 -15.50 -21.68
C ASN A 220 4.27 -15.07 -20.30
N CYS A 221 3.85 -13.81 -20.14
CA CYS A 221 3.33 -13.26 -18.88
C CYS A 221 1.85 -13.63 -18.70
N SER A 222 1.54 -14.93 -18.77
CA SER A 222 0.17 -15.43 -18.77
C SER A 222 -0.58 -15.11 -17.48
N MET A 223 0.13 -14.92 -16.35
CA MET A 223 -0.42 -14.58 -15.04
C MET A 223 -0.78 -13.09 -14.88
N LEU A 224 -0.46 -12.22 -15.86
CA LEU A 224 -0.67 -10.77 -15.74
C LEU A 224 -2.15 -10.44 -15.55
N ALA A 225 -2.49 -9.91 -14.37
CA ALA A 225 -3.84 -9.60 -13.93
C ALA A 225 -4.13 -8.09 -13.93
N TYR A 226 -3.11 -7.26 -13.71
CA TYR A 226 -3.19 -5.80 -13.69
C TYR A 226 -2.14 -5.20 -14.64
N LEU A 227 -2.59 -4.32 -15.54
CA LEU A 227 -1.72 -3.55 -16.43
C LEU A 227 -2.16 -2.08 -16.45
N ASP A 228 -1.26 -1.18 -16.03
CA ASP A 228 -1.46 0.26 -16.11
C ASP A 228 -0.55 0.91 -17.17
N LEU A 229 -1.19 1.56 -18.14
CA LEU A 229 -0.62 2.30 -19.27
C LEU A 229 -1.07 3.78 -19.26
N LYS A 230 -1.67 4.27 -18.17
CA LYS A 230 -2.21 5.62 -18.00
C LYS A 230 -1.21 6.69 -18.36
N GLY A 231 -1.65 7.82 -18.91
CA GLY A 231 -0.78 8.99 -19.10
C GLY A 231 0.37 8.78 -20.09
N ASN A 232 0.22 7.85 -21.03
CA ASN A 232 1.16 7.61 -22.13
C ASN A 232 0.68 8.32 -23.41
N GLN A 233 1.24 7.96 -24.57
CA GLN A 233 0.95 8.57 -25.86
C GLN A 233 0.39 7.57 -26.89
N LEU A 234 -0.19 6.46 -26.43
CA LEU A 234 -0.67 5.36 -27.26
C LEU A 234 -1.81 5.80 -28.16
N GLU A 235 -1.66 5.67 -29.49
CA GLU A 235 -2.74 5.95 -30.46
C GLU A 235 -3.59 4.72 -30.81
N VAL A 236 -2.99 3.53 -30.69
CA VAL A 236 -3.60 2.23 -30.97
C VAL A 236 -3.11 1.23 -29.91
N LEU A 237 -4.00 0.38 -29.45
CA LEU A 237 -3.67 -0.83 -28.69
C LEU A 237 -4.06 -2.03 -29.56
N SER A 238 -3.10 -2.90 -29.85
CA SER A 238 -3.29 -4.00 -30.80
C SER A 238 -4.27 -5.05 -30.29
N ASP A 239 -5.06 -5.60 -31.21
CA ASP A 239 -5.98 -6.72 -30.96
C ASP A 239 -5.26 -7.98 -30.44
N ASN A 240 -4.03 -8.22 -30.87
CA ASN A 240 -3.26 -9.41 -30.48
C ASN A 240 -2.64 -9.24 -29.09
N PHE A 241 -2.11 -8.04 -28.81
CA PHE A 241 -1.53 -7.67 -27.51
C PHE A 241 -2.45 -8.05 -26.33
N LEU A 242 -3.75 -7.71 -26.42
CA LEU A 242 -4.73 -8.05 -25.38
C LEU A 242 -5.17 -9.52 -25.38
N LYS A 243 -5.03 -10.25 -26.50
CA LYS A 243 -5.32 -11.69 -26.59
C LYS A 243 -4.23 -12.54 -25.94
N ASN A 244 -2.98 -12.06 -25.97
CA ASN A 244 -1.85 -12.70 -25.31
C ASN A 244 -1.91 -12.62 -23.77
N LEU A 245 -2.90 -11.91 -23.21
CA LEU A 245 -3.10 -11.69 -21.77
C LEU A 245 -4.41 -12.33 -21.25
N PRO A 246 -4.49 -13.68 -21.15
CA PRO A 246 -5.74 -14.39 -20.87
C PRO A 246 -6.29 -14.22 -19.44
N PHE A 247 -5.44 -13.87 -18.48
CA PHE A 247 -5.85 -13.63 -17.09
C PHE A 247 -6.00 -12.15 -16.71
N LEU A 248 -5.81 -11.22 -17.66
CA LEU A 248 -5.92 -9.78 -17.40
C LEU A 248 -7.32 -9.43 -16.89
N ARG A 249 -7.38 -8.80 -15.71
CA ARG A 249 -8.61 -8.39 -15.02
C ARG A 249 -8.82 -6.89 -15.04
N THR A 250 -7.74 -6.13 -14.87
CA THR A 250 -7.74 -4.68 -14.82
C THR A 250 -6.80 -4.12 -15.87
N LEU A 251 -7.35 -3.29 -16.76
CA LEU A 251 -6.59 -2.54 -17.75
C LEU A 251 -6.85 -1.05 -17.55
N VAL A 252 -5.79 -0.28 -17.31
CA VAL A 252 -5.83 1.18 -17.24
C VAL A 252 -5.11 1.74 -18.46
N VAL A 253 -5.84 2.47 -19.31
CA VAL A 253 -5.34 3.14 -20.52
C VAL A 253 -5.78 4.62 -20.55
N GLU A 254 -6.13 5.18 -19.40
CA GLU A 254 -6.58 6.56 -19.28
C GLU A 254 -5.54 7.58 -19.77
N ASN A 255 -5.96 8.77 -20.18
CA ASN A 255 -5.06 9.86 -20.57
C ASN A 255 -4.03 9.42 -21.65
N ASN A 256 -4.55 8.85 -22.74
CA ASN A 256 -3.78 8.42 -23.91
C ASN A 256 -4.37 9.06 -25.19
N LYS A 257 -4.02 8.57 -26.38
CA LYS A 257 -4.47 9.09 -27.67
C LYS A 257 -5.32 8.08 -28.45
N LEU A 258 -5.85 7.04 -27.79
CA LEU A 258 -6.53 5.91 -28.43
C LEU A 258 -7.75 6.37 -29.23
N LYS A 259 -7.88 5.91 -30.47
CA LYS A 259 -9.01 6.24 -31.38
C LYS A 259 -10.12 5.19 -31.41
N SER A 260 -9.78 3.94 -31.11
CA SER A 260 -10.70 2.82 -30.99
C SER A 260 -10.20 1.86 -29.93
N LEU A 261 -11.12 1.12 -29.29
CA LEU A 261 -10.76 0.15 -28.26
C LEU A 261 -11.54 -1.14 -28.41
N LYS A 262 -10.83 -2.27 -28.43
CA LYS A 262 -11.42 -3.61 -28.32
C LYS A 262 -11.42 -4.03 -26.85
N ILE A 263 -12.55 -4.57 -26.37
CA ILE A 263 -12.68 -5.07 -25.00
C ILE A 263 -12.73 -6.60 -25.06
N PRO A 264 -11.67 -7.30 -24.65
CA PRO A 264 -11.68 -8.76 -24.59
C PRO A 264 -12.49 -9.26 -23.37
N PRO A 265 -13.07 -10.46 -23.41
CA PRO A 265 -14.09 -10.89 -22.44
C PRO A 265 -13.56 -11.17 -21.02
N GLN A 266 -12.25 -11.35 -20.84
CA GLN A 266 -11.63 -11.68 -19.54
C GLN A 266 -11.51 -10.49 -18.57
N LEU A 267 -11.64 -9.25 -19.06
CA LEU A 267 -11.56 -8.05 -18.23
C LEU A 267 -12.75 -7.93 -17.27
N THR A 268 -12.47 -7.38 -16.09
CA THR A 268 -13.44 -7.07 -15.04
C THR A 268 -13.56 -5.57 -14.79
N LYS A 269 -12.43 -4.85 -14.87
CA LYS A 269 -12.30 -3.39 -14.81
C LYS A 269 -11.60 -2.88 -16.06
N LEU A 270 -12.14 -1.83 -16.69
CA LEU A 270 -11.50 -1.14 -17.81
C LEU A 270 -11.62 0.37 -17.64
N PHE A 271 -10.46 1.03 -17.49
CA PHE A 271 -10.36 2.47 -17.33
C PHE A 271 -9.76 3.10 -18.59
N ALA A 272 -10.58 3.77 -19.41
CA ALA A 272 -10.20 4.31 -20.72
C ALA A 272 -10.65 5.77 -20.92
N SER A 273 -10.84 6.50 -19.82
CA SER A 273 -11.13 7.94 -19.82
C SER A 273 -10.03 8.78 -20.47
N PHE A 274 -10.34 10.02 -20.85
CA PHE A 274 -9.38 10.99 -21.40
C PHE A 274 -8.59 10.43 -22.60
N ASN A 275 -9.32 9.99 -23.62
CA ASN A 275 -8.74 9.46 -24.85
C ASN A 275 -9.42 10.13 -26.06
N LYS A 276 -9.25 9.57 -27.26
CA LYS A 276 -9.88 10.06 -28.50
C LYS A 276 -10.87 9.05 -29.09
N ILE A 277 -11.38 8.12 -28.27
CA ILE A 277 -12.08 6.92 -28.71
C ILE A 277 -13.39 7.31 -29.38
N THR A 278 -13.57 6.93 -30.65
CA THR A 278 -14.82 7.11 -31.40
C THR A 278 -15.69 5.86 -31.41
N SER A 279 -15.09 4.69 -31.18
CA SER A 279 -15.79 3.39 -31.19
C SER A 279 -15.15 2.36 -30.26
N VAL A 280 -16.01 1.55 -29.64
CA VAL A 280 -15.67 0.47 -28.72
C VAL A 280 -16.22 -0.85 -29.25
N TYR A 281 -15.45 -1.93 -29.17
CA TYR A 281 -15.80 -3.25 -29.70
C TYR A 281 -15.61 -4.34 -28.64
N PRO A 282 -16.66 -4.69 -27.86
CA PRO A 282 -16.58 -5.84 -26.97
C PRO A 282 -16.58 -7.16 -27.75
N GLU A 283 -15.56 -8.00 -27.53
CA GLU A 283 -15.53 -9.37 -28.04
C GLU A 283 -16.34 -10.29 -27.13
N ASN A 284 -17.21 -11.13 -27.72
CA ASN A 284 -18.00 -12.14 -27.00
C ASN A 284 -18.76 -11.54 -25.79
N SER A 285 -19.52 -10.46 -25.99
CA SER A 285 -20.20 -9.71 -24.92
C SER A 285 -20.97 -10.58 -23.91
N ASP A 286 -21.62 -11.65 -24.37
CA ASP A 286 -22.37 -12.59 -23.53
C ASP A 286 -21.49 -13.39 -22.53
N LYS A 287 -20.18 -13.42 -22.74
CA LYS A 287 -19.17 -14.03 -21.86
C LYS A 287 -18.38 -12.99 -21.03
N SER A 288 -18.62 -11.70 -21.24
CA SER A 288 -17.86 -10.63 -20.60
C SER A 288 -18.00 -10.67 -19.07
N GLN A 289 -16.86 -10.59 -18.37
CA GLN A 289 -16.83 -10.44 -16.91
C GLN A 289 -16.78 -8.98 -16.45
N LEU A 290 -16.94 -8.03 -17.38
CA LEU A 290 -16.76 -6.60 -17.13
C LEU A 290 -17.89 -6.07 -16.24
N TYR A 291 -17.51 -5.54 -15.06
CA TYR A 291 -18.43 -4.91 -14.13
C TYR A 291 -18.21 -3.39 -14.01
N SER A 292 -16.99 -2.90 -14.29
CA SER A 292 -16.67 -1.47 -14.28
C SER A 292 -16.06 -1.04 -15.61
N LEU A 293 -16.68 -0.03 -16.25
CA LEU A 293 -16.24 0.55 -17.52
C LEU A 293 -16.23 2.07 -17.46
N THR A 294 -15.07 2.67 -17.72
CA THR A 294 -14.87 4.12 -17.70
C THR A 294 -14.38 4.59 -19.08
N LEU A 295 -15.13 5.50 -19.69
CA LEU A 295 -14.94 6.01 -21.04
C LEU A 295 -15.12 7.55 -21.08
N SER A 296 -15.02 8.22 -19.92
CA SER A 296 -15.25 9.66 -19.83
C SER A 296 -14.28 10.48 -20.70
N ASN A 297 -14.67 11.66 -21.17
CA ASN A 297 -13.83 12.53 -22.01
C ASN A 297 -13.25 11.78 -23.23
N ASN A 298 -14.14 11.30 -24.11
CA ASN A 298 -13.80 10.65 -25.36
C ASN A 298 -14.65 11.25 -26.50
N ASN A 299 -14.51 10.69 -27.71
CA ASN A 299 -15.23 11.14 -28.91
C ASN A 299 -16.38 10.19 -29.31
N LEU A 300 -16.99 9.50 -28.33
CA LEU A 300 -18.10 8.58 -28.62
C LEU A 300 -19.35 9.38 -29.03
N ASN A 301 -19.96 8.95 -30.15
CA ASN A 301 -21.25 9.45 -30.61
C ASN A 301 -22.39 8.45 -30.36
N SER A 302 -22.10 7.27 -29.81
CA SER A 302 -23.07 6.22 -29.48
C SER A 302 -22.43 5.19 -28.55
N ILE A 303 -23.24 4.57 -27.70
CA ILE A 303 -22.84 3.46 -26.82
C ILE A 303 -23.53 2.13 -27.16
N GLN A 304 -24.20 2.03 -28.33
CA GLN A 304 -24.97 0.82 -28.68
C GLN A 304 -24.14 -0.47 -28.72
N ASN A 305 -22.84 -0.37 -29.02
CA ASN A 305 -21.94 -1.53 -29.02
C ASN A 305 -21.76 -2.16 -27.62
N ILE A 306 -21.87 -1.36 -26.55
CA ILE A 306 -21.73 -1.83 -25.16
C ILE A 306 -23.06 -2.13 -24.47
N SER A 307 -24.22 -1.82 -25.08
CA SER A 307 -25.58 -2.10 -24.56
C SER A 307 -25.80 -3.55 -24.13
N ASN A 308 -25.04 -4.52 -24.67
CA ASN A 308 -25.14 -5.94 -24.35
C ASN A 308 -24.30 -6.39 -23.14
N LEU A 309 -23.55 -5.51 -22.47
CA LEU A 309 -22.70 -5.88 -21.33
C LEU A 309 -23.53 -6.01 -20.03
N GLU A 310 -24.20 -7.17 -19.87
CA GLU A 310 -25.12 -7.46 -18.76
C GLU A 310 -24.44 -7.51 -17.38
N GLY A 311 -23.10 -7.60 -17.36
CA GLY A 311 -22.26 -7.60 -16.16
C GLY A 311 -22.12 -6.24 -15.48
N LEU A 312 -22.31 -5.13 -16.21
CA LEU A 312 -21.95 -3.79 -15.75
C LEU A 312 -22.74 -3.34 -14.50
N THR A 313 -21.98 -2.90 -13.49
CA THR A 313 -22.46 -2.22 -12.29
C THR A 313 -22.10 -0.73 -12.31
N ILE A 314 -20.90 -0.39 -12.81
CA ILE A 314 -20.40 0.98 -12.94
C ILE A 314 -20.18 1.28 -14.41
N LEU A 315 -20.82 2.35 -14.91
CA LEU A 315 -20.63 2.86 -16.26
C LEU A 315 -20.46 4.38 -16.25
N ASP A 316 -19.29 4.85 -16.66
CA ASP A 316 -19.03 6.27 -16.93
C ASP A 316 -18.76 6.49 -18.42
N VAL A 317 -19.66 7.23 -19.06
CA VAL A 317 -19.55 7.66 -20.47
C VAL A 317 -19.69 9.17 -20.60
N SER A 318 -19.45 9.90 -19.50
CA SER A 318 -19.58 11.35 -19.43
C SER A 318 -18.64 12.08 -20.41
N PHE A 319 -18.97 13.32 -20.79
CA PHE A 319 -18.17 14.14 -21.73
C PHE A 319 -17.92 13.42 -23.07
N ASN A 320 -18.97 12.75 -23.58
CA ASN A 320 -19.05 12.15 -24.91
C ASN A 320 -20.34 12.60 -25.60
N ALA A 321 -20.33 12.82 -26.91
CA ALA A 321 -21.48 13.35 -27.65
C ALA A 321 -22.55 12.29 -28.01
N ILE A 322 -22.99 11.49 -27.04
CA ILE A 322 -23.79 10.27 -27.27
C ILE A 322 -25.32 10.47 -27.33
N GLY A 323 -25.84 11.64 -26.96
CA GLY A 323 -27.27 11.93 -27.02
C GLY A 323 -27.80 12.14 -28.45
N PRO A 324 -29.05 11.74 -28.76
CA PRO A 324 -30.07 11.14 -27.89
C PRO A 324 -29.87 9.62 -27.66
N LEU A 325 -30.49 9.07 -26.61
CA LEU A 325 -30.41 7.65 -26.25
C LEU A 325 -31.71 6.91 -26.59
N ASN A 326 -31.59 5.76 -27.25
CA ASN A 326 -32.73 4.88 -27.53
C ASN A 326 -33.15 4.10 -26.27
N LEU A 327 -34.44 3.74 -26.16
CA LEU A 327 -34.99 2.91 -25.07
C LEU A 327 -34.27 1.57 -24.86
N THR A 328 -33.60 1.02 -25.88
CA THR A 328 -32.85 -0.23 -25.80
C THR A 328 -31.46 -0.10 -25.16
N THR A 329 -30.96 1.12 -24.97
CA THR A 329 -29.56 1.41 -24.59
C THR A 329 -29.14 0.73 -23.28
N PHE A 330 -29.96 0.84 -22.23
CA PHE A 330 -29.66 0.25 -20.92
C PHE A 330 -30.44 -1.04 -20.64
N LEU A 331 -31.30 -1.50 -21.56
CA LEU A 331 -32.28 -2.57 -21.33
C LEU A 331 -31.69 -3.87 -20.75
N LYS A 332 -30.45 -4.20 -21.11
CA LYS A 332 -29.74 -5.39 -20.62
C LYS A 332 -28.83 -5.14 -19.41
N MET A 333 -28.48 -3.88 -19.11
CA MET A 333 -27.56 -3.52 -18.03
C MET A 333 -28.27 -3.50 -16.66
N LYS A 334 -28.86 -4.64 -16.26
CA LYS A 334 -29.73 -4.75 -15.06
C LYS A 334 -28.99 -4.66 -13.72
N LYS A 335 -27.65 -4.70 -13.76
CA LYS A 335 -26.78 -4.66 -12.58
C LYS A 335 -26.28 -3.25 -12.24
N LEU A 336 -26.54 -2.25 -13.08
CA LEU A 336 -26.06 -0.87 -12.86
C LEU A 336 -26.47 -0.35 -11.49
N THR A 337 -25.46 0.08 -10.73
CA THR A 337 -25.58 0.85 -9.48
C THR A 337 -25.19 2.30 -9.71
N ASP A 338 -24.24 2.55 -10.61
CA ASP A 338 -23.65 3.87 -10.84
C ASP A 338 -23.57 4.16 -12.34
N LEU A 339 -24.29 5.18 -12.78
CA LEU A 339 -24.35 5.61 -14.18
C LEU A 339 -24.04 7.11 -14.30
N ASN A 340 -22.96 7.44 -15.01
CA ASN A 340 -22.57 8.80 -15.30
C ASN A 340 -22.77 9.14 -16.79
N LEU A 341 -23.70 10.08 -17.03
CA LEU A 341 -24.08 10.66 -18.31
C LEU A 341 -23.87 12.18 -18.31
N GLU A 342 -23.00 12.71 -17.44
CA GLU A 342 -22.66 14.13 -17.40
C GLU A 342 -22.13 14.63 -18.76
N ALA A 343 -22.56 15.80 -19.20
CA ALA A 343 -22.13 16.43 -20.46
C ALA A 343 -22.29 15.56 -21.72
N THR A 344 -23.31 14.69 -21.77
CA THR A 344 -23.53 13.76 -22.90
C THR A 344 -24.41 14.29 -24.04
N LYS A 345 -24.77 15.58 -23.99
CA LYS A 345 -25.64 16.31 -24.95
C LYS A 345 -27.09 15.81 -25.00
N LEU A 346 -27.61 15.22 -23.91
CA LEU A 346 -29.01 14.80 -23.82
C LEU A 346 -29.95 16.02 -23.85
N SER A 347 -30.99 15.98 -24.69
CA SER A 347 -32.03 17.02 -24.76
C SER A 347 -33.32 16.64 -24.02
N THR A 348 -33.58 15.35 -23.91
CA THR A 348 -34.78 14.73 -23.31
C THR A 348 -34.41 13.37 -22.71
N LEU A 349 -35.26 12.86 -21.82
CA LEU A 349 -35.24 11.47 -21.36
C LEU A 349 -36.61 10.85 -21.65
N GLU A 350 -36.63 9.66 -22.24
CA GLU A 350 -37.88 8.99 -22.64
C GLU A 350 -38.34 7.97 -21.60
N HIS A 351 -39.66 7.88 -21.42
CA HIS A 351 -40.30 6.90 -20.56
C HIS A 351 -39.89 5.47 -20.92
N GLY A 352 -39.42 4.72 -19.93
CA GLY A 352 -38.94 3.34 -20.10
C GLY A 352 -37.44 3.18 -20.35
N LEU A 353 -36.68 4.26 -20.60
CA LEU A 353 -35.23 4.23 -20.82
C LEU A 353 -34.45 3.53 -19.68
N PHE A 354 -34.92 3.68 -18.43
CA PHE A 354 -34.33 3.08 -17.23
C PHE A 354 -35.16 1.93 -16.65
N SER A 355 -36.06 1.34 -17.44
CA SER A 355 -37.06 0.34 -17.00
C SER A 355 -36.52 -0.94 -16.36
N GLN A 356 -35.21 -1.20 -16.44
CA GLN A 356 -34.55 -2.37 -15.86
C GLN A 356 -33.50 -2.00 -14.79
N GLN A 357 -33.29 -0.72 -14.51
CA GLN A 357 -32.23 -0.18 -13.65
C GLN A 357 -32.66 -0.11 -12.17
N THR A 358 -33.30 -1.16 -11.67
CA THR A 358 -33.86 -1.20 -10.30
C THR A 358 -32.81 -1.12 -9.19
N LYS A 359 -31.54 -1.41 -9.51
CA LYS A 359 -30.38 -1.33 -8.60
C LYS A 359 -29.64 0.00 -8.62
N LEU A 360 -30.06 0.94 -9.47
CA LEU A 360 -29.34 2.20 -9.66
C LEU A 360 -29.41 3.05 -8.38
N ARG A 361 -28.24 3.37 -7.81
CA ARG A 361 -28.06 4.21 -6.61
C ARG A 361 -27.58 5.61 -6.98
N ARG A 362 -26.73 5.73 -8.00
CA ARG A 362 -26.26 7.02 -8.53
C ARG A 362 -26.64 7.17 -10.00
N LEU A 363 -27.29 8.29 -10.31
CA LEU A 363 -27.49 8.78 -11.67
C LEU A 363 -26.96 10.21 -11.78
N ASP A 364 -25.98 10.42 -12.66
CA ASP A 364 -25.51 11.75 -13.02
C ASP A 364 -25.91 12.09 -14.46
N ILE A 365 -26.78 13.09 -14.62
CA ILE A 365 -27.22 13.64 -15.92
C ILE A 365 -26.90 15.14 -15.99
N SER A 366 -25.87 15.58 -15.28
CA SER A 366 -25.46 16.99 -15.22
C SER A 366 -24.97 17.54 -16.57
N TYR A 367 -24.99 18.86 -16.74
CA TYR A 367 -24.47 19.60 -17.90
C TYR A 367 -24.96 19.08 -19.27
N ASN A 368 -26.19 18.57 -19.30
CA ASN A 368 -26.91 18.25 -20.52
C ASN A 368 -27.77 19.44 -20.97
N PHE A 369 -28.60 19.26 -21.98
CA PHE A 369 -29.46 20.29 -22.55
C PHE A 369 -30.94 20.13 -22.15
N LEU A 370 -31.22 19.42 -21.05
CA LEU A 370 -32.58 19.18 -20.57
C LEU A 370 -33.28 20.51 -20.25
N ARG A 371 -34.43 20.76 -20.87
CA ARG A 371 -35.29 21.94 -20.57
C ARG A 371 -36.40 21.62 -19.57
N THR A 372 -36.80 20.36 -19.52
CA THR A 372 -37.77 19.79 -18.59
C THR A 372 -37.26 18.44 -18.11
N LEU A 373 -37.66 18.05 -16.91
CA LEU A 373 -37.39 16.71 -16.37
C LEU A 373 -38.65 16.19 -15.68
N ASP A 374 -39.34 15.29 -16.37
CA ASP A 374 -40.39 14.47 -15.76
C ASP A 374 -39.72 13.37 -14.93
N ILE A 375 -39.79 13.51 -13.59
CA ILE A 375 -39.15 12.58 -12.67
C ILE A 375 -39.74 11.17 -12.76
N THR A 376 -40.97 11.02 -13.29
CA THR A 376 -41.63 9.71 -13.41
C THR A 376 -40.97 8.82 -14.48
N VAL A 377 -40.14 9.38 -15.38
CA VAL A 377 -39.26 8.62 -16.28
C VAL A 377 -38.29 7.71 -15.49
N LEU A 378 -37.95 8.11 -14.25
CA LEU A 378 -37.05 7.38 -13.35
C LEU A 378 -37.77 6.41 -12.40
N THR A 379 -39.09 6.20 -12.51
CA THR A 379 -39.92 5.38 -11.58
C THR A 379 -39.35 3.97 -11.30
N ALA A 380 -38.67 3.35 -12.26
CA ALA A 380 -38.07 2.03 -12.06
C ALA A 380 -36.80 2.03 -11.18
N THR A 381 -36.19 3.20 -10.92
CA THR A 381 -34.92 3.36 -10.19
C THR A 381 -35.14 3.62 -8.69
N SER A 382 -36.00 2.84 -8.04
CA SER A 382 -36.38 3.06 -6.63
C SER A 382 -35.25 2.94 -5.60
N SER A 383 -34.10 2.39 -5.99
CA SER A 383 -32.87 2.34 -5.17
C SER A 383 -32.05 3.65 -5.19
N LEU A 384 -32.50 4.70 -5.89
CA LEU A 384 -31.71 5.90 -6.14
C LEU A 384 -31.42 6.69 -4.85
N GLU A 385 -30.13 6.88 -4.57
CA GLU A 385 -29.60 7.61 -3.42
C GLU A 385 -29.08 9.00 -3.79
N LYS A 386 -28.57 9.17 -5.01
CA LYS A 386 -27.95 10.40 -5.50
C LYS A 386 -28.34 10.68 -6.94
N LEU A 387 -29.02 11.81 -7.15
CA LEU A 387 -29.41 12.30 -8.47
C LEU A 387 -28.74 13.65 -8.74
N PHE A 388 -27.96 13.74 -9.81
CA PHE A 388 -27.31 14.99 -10.23
C PHE A 388 -27.97 15.50 -11.51
N ILE A 389 -28.61 16.67 -11.43
CA ILE A 389 -29.27 17.36 -12.55
C ILE A 389 -28.66 18.75 -12.78
N ASP A 390 -27.49 19.00 -12.21
CA ASP A 390 -26.76 20.26 -12.28
C ASP A 390 -26.49 20.69 -13.73
N GLY A 391 -26.30 21.98 -14.02
CA GLY A 391 -25.81 22.44 -15.33
C GLY A 391 -26.78 22.30 -16.51
N ASN A 392 -28.06 21.97 -16.28
CA ASN A 392 -29.07 21.84 -17.32
C ASN A 392 -29.83 23.17 -17.56
N ASN A 393 -30.83 23.16 -18.44
CA ASN A 393 -31.70 24.31 -18.72
C ASN A 393 -33.06 24.20 -17.99
N LEU A 394 -33.10 23.58 -16.80
CA LEU A 394 -34.34 23.37 -16.06
C LEU A 394 -34.83 24.67 -15.40
N VAL A 395 -36.14 24.90 -15.44
CA VAL A 395 -36.83 26.01 -14.74
C VAL A 395 -37.63 25.51 -13.53
N ASP A 396 -38.13 24.28 -13.64
CA ASP A 396 -38.86 23.51 -12.62
C ASP A 396 -38.67 21.99 -12.82
N ILE A 397 -39.04 21.23 -11.80
CA ILE A 397 -39.20 19.77 -11.76
C ILE A 397 -40.42 19.39 -10.90
N ASN A 398 -41.06 18.25 -11.19
CA ASN A 398 -42.13 17.71 -10.34
C ASN A 398 -41.51 16.97 -9.13
N TYR A 399 -41.22 17.70 -8.04
CA TYR A 399 -40.56 17.12 -6.86
C TYR A 399 -41.53 16.45 -5.85
N ASP A 400 -42.84 16.69 -5.95
CA ASP A 400 -43.80 16.23 -4.93
C ASP A 400 -43.82 14.70 -4.79
N HIS A 401 -43.55 13.98 -5.88
CA HIS A 401 -43.52 12.51 -5.94
C HIS A 401 -42.15 11.91 -5.56
N ILE A 402 -41.11 12.71 -5.32
CA ILE A 402 -39.76 12.21 -4.97
C ILE A 402 -39.76 11.29 -3.75
N PRO A 403 -40.49 11.55 -2.64
CA PRO A 403 -40.44 10.68 -1.45
C PRO A 403 -41.09 9.31 -1.69
N GLU A 404 -42.04 9.21 -2.63
CA GLU A 404 -42.71 7.97 -3.00
C GLU A 404 -41.88 7.15 -4.00
N LEU A 405 -41.23 7.83 -4.95
CA LEU A 405 -40.44 7.20 -6.01
C LEU A 405 -39.01 6.84 -5.58
N PHE A 406 -38.37 7.67 -4.74
CA PHE A 406 -36.96 7.55 -4.34
C PHE A 406 -36.81 7.69 -2.81
N PRO A 407 -37.32 6.72 -2.01
CA PRO A 407 -37.34 6.83 -0.55
C PRO A 407 -35.94 6.89 0.10
N ASN A 408 -34.90 6.48 -0.63
CA ASN A 408 -33.50 6.52 -0.18
C ASN A 408 -32.71 7.73 -0.71
N LEU A 409 -33.35 8.69 -1.40
CA LEU A 409 -32.65 9.83 -1.98
C LEU A 409 -32.03 10.71 -0.88
N THR A 410 -30.69 10.75 -0.85
CA THR A 410 -29.89 11.55 0.11
C THR A 410 -29.31 12.80 -0.52
N TYR A 411 -29.23 12.87 -1.85
CA TYR A 411 -28.61 13.99 -2.57
C TYR A 411 -29.35 14.34 -3.86
N LEU A 412 -29.59 15.64 -4.06
CA LEU A 412 -30.12 16.21 -5.30
C LEU A 412 -29.26 17.40 -5.76
N GLY A 413 -28.58 17.25 -6.90
CA GLY A 413 -27.75 18.30 -7.50
C GLY A 413 -28.58 19.31 -8.28
N LEU A 414 -28.61 20.57 -7.82
CA LEU A 414 -29.44 21.65 -8.38
C LEU A 414 -28.62 22.82 -8.95
N PHE A 415 -27.29 22.74 -8.97
CA PHE A 415 -26.41 23.82 -9.38
C PHE A 415 -26.59 24.19 -10.87
N SER A 416 -26.24 25.44 -11.25
CA SER A 416 -26.18 25.89 -12.66
C SER A 416 -27.40 25.54 -13.54
N ASN A 417 -28.61 25.70 -13.02
CA ASN A 417 -29.86 25.61 -13.79
C ASN A 417 -30.54 26.98 -13.91
N VAL A 418 -31.60 27.08 -14.71
CA VAL A 418 -32.35 28.34 -14.99
C VAL A 418 -33.58 28.44 -14.06
N TRP A 419 -33.41 28.12 -12.79
CA TRP A 419 -34.51 28.04 -11.83
C TRP A 419 -35.25 29.39 -11.68
N ASN A 420 -36.57 29.32 -11.54
CA ASN A 420 -37.34 30.43 -10.99
C ASN A 420 -37.07 30.55 -9.47
N CYS A 421 -36.75 31.75 -8.98
CA CYS A 421 -36.37 31.95 -7.57
C CYS A 421 -37.43 31.60 -6.52
N SER A 422 -38.71 31.87 -6.80
CA SER A 422 -39.81 31.51 -5.89
C SER A 422 -40.00 29.99 -5.83
N TYR A 423 -39.86 29.33 -6.98
CA TYR A 423 -39.90 27.88 -7.09
C TYR A 423 -38.71 27.24 -6.36
N LEU A 424 -37.47 27.67 -6.63
CA LEU A 424 -36.25 27.13 -6.02
C LEU A 424 -36.28 27.25 -4.49
N THR A 425 -36.77 28.37 -3.96
CA THR A 425 -36.96 28.56 -2.52
C THR A 425 -37.88 27.50 -1.91
N THR A 426 -38.88 27.03 -2.66
CA THR A 426 -39.83 26.01 -2.22
C THR A 426 -39.23 24.60 -2.34
N LEU A 427 -38.57 24.29 -3.46
CA LEU A 427 -37.83 23.04 -3.68
C LEU A 427 -36.74 22.82 -2.62
N VAL A 428 -35.92 23.84 -2.34
CA VAL A 428 -34.85 23.75 -1.32
C VAL A 428 -35.43 23.57 0.09
N ARG A 429 -36.57 24.18 0.42
CA ARG A 429 -37.29 23.91 1.69
C ARG A 429 -37.83 22.48 1.75
N PHE A 430 -38.31 21.93 0.63
CA PHE A 430 -38.72 20.54 0.53
C PHE A 430 -37.53 19.59 0.77
N CYS A 431 -36.40 19.78 0.07
CA CYS A 431 -35.19 18.98 0.24
C CYS A 431 -34.71 18.97 1.70
N ASN A 432 -34.62 20.15 2.33
CA ASN A 432 -34.26 20.28 3.75
C ASN A 432 -35.21 19.52 4.70
N ARG A 433 -36.53 19.51 4.42
CA ARG A 433 -37.51 18.74 5.22
C ARG A 433 -37.33 17.23 5.06
N GLN A 434 -37.00 16.78 3.84
CA GLN A 434 -36.74 15.37 3.53
C GLN A 434 -35.30 14.92 3.85
N LYS A 435 -34.45 15.81 4.41
CA LYS A 435 -33.02 15.57 4.65
C LYS A 435 -32.21 15.25 3.38
N ILE A 436 -32.70 15.68 2.21
CA ILE A 436 -31.98 15.59 0.94
C ILE A 436 -30.95 16.72 0.92
N ALA A 437 -29.67 16.37 0.85
CA ALA A 437 -28.59 17.33 0.66
C ALA A 437 -28.66 17.94 -0.75
N VAL A 438 -28.49 19.25 -0.83
CA VAL A 438 -28.34 19.99 -2.08
C VAL A 438 -26.98 20.68 -2.06
N SER A 439 -26.17 20.51 -3.11
CA SER A 439 -24.87 21.19 -3.17
C SER A 439 -24.98 22.57 -3.82
N THR A 440 -24.20 23.50 -3.28
CA THR A 440 -23.98 24.86 -3.76
C THR A 440 -22.84 24.94 -4.79
N SER A 441 -22.07 23.86 -4.92
CA SER A 441 -20.89 23.74 -5.78
C SER A 441 -20.65 22.29 -6.19
N LYS A 442 -20.35 22.06 -7.47
CA LYS A 442 -19.62 20.85 -7.92
C LYS A 442 -18.11 21.20 -7.91
N SER A 443 -17.23 20.26 -8.27
CA SER A 443 -15.76 20.44 -8.26
C SER A 443 -15.23 21.59 -9.16
N TYR A 444 -16.11 22.26 -9.90
CA TYR A 444 -15.86 23.39 -10.80
C TYR A 444 -15.94 24.78 -10.14
N GLY A 445 -16.03 24.83 -8.80
CA GLY A 445 -15.90 26.07 -8.01
C GLY A 445 -17.16 26.52 -7.27
N GLU A 446 -17.00 27.54 -6.41
CA GLU A 446 -18.06 28.12 -5.59
C GLU A 446 -18.59 29.43 -6.19
N MET A 447 -19.93 29.57 -6.31
CA MET A 447 -20.58 30.85 -6.61
C MET A 447 -20.87 31.66 -5.33
N SER A 448 -19.83 32.01 -4.57
CA SER A 448 -19.95 32.76 -3.31
C SER A 448 -20.56 34.17 -3.47
N HIS A 449 -20.51 34.76 -4.67
CA HIS A 449 -20.93 36.15 -4.91
C HIS A 449 -22.19 36.34 -5.77
N LEU A 450 -22.76 35.25 -6.31
CA LEU A 450 -23.90 35.32 -7.24
C LEU A 450 -25.15 34.62 -6.71
N THR A 451 -25.01 33.78 -5.69
CA THR A 451 -26.07 32.89 -5.21
C THR A 451 -27.08 33.62 -4.33
N ASN A 452 -28.35 33.25 -4.48
CA ASN A 452 -29.49 33.98 -3.91
C ASN A 452 -30.50 33.07 -3.19
N VAL A 453 -30.43 31.74 -3.36
CA VAL A 453 -31.19 30.77 -2.54
C VAL A 453 -30.25 29.73 -1.96
N GLN A 454 -29.87 29.89 -0.69
CA GLN A 454 -28.99 28.96 0.06
C GLN A 454 -27.72 28.51 -0.70
N GLY A 455 -27.04 29.43 -1.40
CA GLY A 455 -25.84 29.09 -2.17
C GLY A 455 -26.10 28.45 -3.54
N ILE A 456 -27.34 28.46 -4.03
CA ILE A 456 -27.71 28.10 -5.41
C ILE A 456 -28.16 29.37 -6.15
N TYR A 457 -27.86 29.42 -7.45
CA TYR A 457 -28.26 30.50 -8.34
C TYR A 457 -29.68 30.28 -8.91
N CYS A 458 -30.48 31.34 -8.92
CA CYS A 458 -31.70 31.44 -9.71
C CYS A 458 -31.76 32.81 -10.43
N ALA A 459 -32.33 32.84 -11.62
CA ALA A 459 -32.47 34.07 -12.40
C ALA A 459 -33.87 34.68 -12.16
N SER A 460 -33.93 36.00 -11.98
CA SER A 460 -35.21 36.73 -11.96
C SER A 460 -35.62 37.19 -13.37
N SER A 461 -34.66 37.31 -14.29
CA SER A 461 -34.90 37.56 -15.71
C SER A 461 -33.88 36.91 -16.64
N ASP A 462 -34.24 36.76 -17.92
CA ASP A 462 -33.38 36.16 -18.95
C ASP A 462 -32.04 36.87 -19.18
N LYS A 463 -31.94 38.14 -18.80
CA LYS A 463 -30.71 38.94 -18.90
C LYS A 463 -29.66 38.62 -17.84
N GLU A 464 -30.06 37.92 -16.78
CA GLU A 464 -29.19 37.54 -15.66
C GLU A 464 -28.66 36.10 -15.81
N ARG A 465 -28.94 35.41 -16.92
CA ARG A 465 -28.57 34.00 -17.10
C ARG A 465 -27.05 33.82 -17.20
N ILE A 466 -26.51 32.97 -16.32
CA ILE A 466 -25.09 32.60 -16.30
C ILE A 466 -24.96 31.18 -16.86
N TYR A 467 -24.18 31.03 -17.93
CA TYR A 467 -23.95 29.75 -18.58
C TYR A 467 -22.60 29.16 -18.15
N PHE A 468 -22.63 28.13 -17.32
CA PHE A 468 -21.45 27.34 -17.02
C PHE A 468 -21.20 26.31 -18.11
N ARG A 469 -19.94 26.14 -18.49
CA ARG A 469 -19.47 25.00 -19.28
C ARG A 469 -18.60 24.15 -18.37
N PRO A 470 -18.83 22.83 -18.25
CA PRO A 470 -17.94 21.99 -17.49
C PRO A 470 -16.64 21.81 -18.29
N GLU A 471 -15.48 21.94 -17.64
CA GLU A 471 -14.19 21.98 -18.34
C GLU A 471 -13.59 20.59 -18.60
N ALA A 472 -13.89 19.60 -17.76
CA ALA A 472 -13.47 18.20 -17.88
C ALA A 472 -14.33 17.31 -16.95
N ALA A 473 -14.46 16.00 -17.19
CA ALA A 473 -15.17 15.15 -16.21
C ALA A 473 -14.46 15.16 -14.85
N VAL A 474 -15.24 15.30 -13.78
CA VAL A 474 -14.78 14.92 -12.45
C VAL A 474 -14.64 13.40 -12.43
N ALA A 475 -13.52 12.89 -11.92
CA ALA A 475 -13.44 11.49 -11.52
C ALA A 475 -14.43 11.24 -10.38
N HIS A 476 -15.66 10.82 -10.72
CA HIS A 476 -16.72 10.46 -9.76
C HIS A 476 -16.65 9.00 -9.32
N ILE A 477 -15.78 8.21 -9.95
CA ILE A 477 -15.50 6.83 -9.57
C ILE A 477 -14.58 6.90 -8.35
N ASP A 478 -15.13 6.48 -7.22
CA ASP A 478 -14.50 6.59 -5.91
C ASP A 478 -13.11 5.91 -5.91
N ASP A 479 -12.04 6.67 -5.65
CA ASP A 479 -10.65 6.16 -5.50
C ASP A 479 -10.53 5.10 -4.38
N ARG A 480 -11.61 4.86 -3.63
CA ARG A 480 -11.78 3.74 -2.69
C ARG A 480 -11.92 2.38 -3.40
N VAL A 481 -12.54 2.30 -4.59
CA VAL A 481 -12.74 1.02 -5.30
C VAL A 481 -11.44 0.45 -5.88
N ASN A 482 -10.40 1.28 -6.02
CA ASN A 482 -9.04 0.81 -6.25
C ASN A 482 -8.30 0.56 -4.93
N ARG A 483 -8.37 1.49 -3.96
CA ARG A 483 -7.71 1.29 -2.64
C ARG A 483 -8.16 0.03 -1.91
N ASP A 484 -9.44 -0.25 -1.76
CA ASP A 484 -9.90 -1.40 -0.96
C ASP A 484 -9.54 -2.77 -1.58
N GLU A 485 -9.32 -2.87 -2.91
CA GLU A 485 -8.83 -4.10 -3.56
C GLU A 485 -7.29 -4.19 -3.59
N ASP A 486 -6.57 -3.08 -3.86
CA ASP A 486 -5.11 -3.06 -3.79
C ASP A 486 -4.61 -3.22 -2.33
N ASP A 487 -5.32 -2.63 -1.36
CA ASP A 487 -5.07 -2.82 0.06
C ASP A 487 -5.39 -4.26 0.48
N GLN A 488 -6.47 -4.90 -0.03
CA GLN A 488 -6.71 -6.32 0.28
C GLN A 488 -5.68 -7.26 -0.36
N LEU A 489 -5.19 -6.98 -1.56
CA LEU A 489 -4.11 -7.76 -2.18
C LEU A 489 -2.78 -7.55 -1.45
N ASN A 490 -2.47 -6.31 -1.02
CA ASN A 490 -1.30 -6.01 -0.21
C ASN A 490 -1.41 -6.54 1.23
N LEU A 491 -2.60 -6.56 1.85
CA LEU A 491 -2.88 -7.22 3.13
C LEU A 491 -2.77 -8.75 3.00
N LEU A 492 -3.17 -9.34 1.87
CA LEU A 492 -2.96 -10.77 1.61
C LEU A 492 -1.48 -11.12 1.47
N VAL A 493 -0.68 -10.27 0.80
CA VAL A 493 0.78 -10.48 0.68
C VAL A 493 1.52 -10.17 2.01
N ALA A 494 1.11 -9.15 2.75
CA ALA A 494 1.62 -8.87 4.10
C ALA A 494 1.32 -10.03 5.07
N ASN A 495 0.11 -10.60 5.00
CA ASN A 495 -0.28 -11.76 5.83
C ASN A 495 0.34 -13.09 5.40
N MET A 496 1.02 -13.17 4.25
CA MET A 496 1.64 -14.41 3.76
C MET A 496 3.05 -14.70 4.32
N THR A 497 3.61 -13.87 5.21
CA THR A 497 5.04 -14.00 5.61
C THR A 497 5.36 -14.30 7.09
N SER A 498 4.41 -14.27 8.04
CA SER A 498 4.70 -14.60 9.46
C SER A 498 3.98 -15.86 10.00
N THR A 499 2.67 -15.96 9.78
CA THR A 499 1.77 -16.84 10.57
C THR A 499 2.07 -18.34 10.44
N GLN A 500 2.54 -18.81 9.28
CA GLN A 500 2.83 -20.23 9.07
C GLN A 500 4.18 -20.68 9.65
N TYR A 501 5.15 -19.77 9.80
CA TYR A 501 6.44 -20.04 10.44
C TYR A 501 6.35 -19.94 11.97
N GLU A 502 5.62 -18.96 12.49
CA GLU A 502 5.42 -18.79 13.94
C GLU A 502 4.68 -19.97 14.56
N TYR A 503 3.64 -20.50 13.90
CA TYR A 503 2.92 -21.68 14.39
C TYR A 503 3.80 -22.93 14.42
N LYS A 504 4.69 -23.11 13.44
CA LYS A 504 5.65 -24.22 13.41
C LYS A 504 6.70 -24.09 14.50
N LEU A 505 7.31 -22.91 14.67
CA LEU A 505 8.31 -22.67 15.70
C LEU A 505 7.73 -22.79 17.12
N MET A 506 6.49 -22.33 17.33
CA MET A 506 5.75 -22.49 18.59
C MET A 506 5.48 -23.97 18.90
N LEU A 507 5.09 -24.78 17.90
CA LEU A 507 4.90 -26.22 18.08
C LEU A 507 6.23 -26.95 18.38
N GLU A 508 7.31 -26.62 17.69
CA GLU A 508 8.64 -27.19 17.95
C GLU A 508 9.17 -26.80 19.35
N LEU A 509 8.91 -25.57 19.81
CA LEU A 509 9.25 -25.12 21.16
C LEU A 509 8.40 -25.85 22.23
N LEU A 510 7.09 -26.02 21.99
CA LEU A 510 6.19 -26.77 22.87
C LEU A 510 6.60 -28.25 22.96
N ASP A 511 7.06 -28.85 21.87
CA ASP A 511 7.49 -30.25 21.86
C ASP A 511 8.85 -30.43 22.56
N MET A 512 9.81 -29.52 22.38
CA MET A 512 11.03 -29.49 23.21
C MET A 512 10.72 -29.34 24.70
N ILE A 513 9.80 -28.44 25.08
CA ILE A 513 9.39 -28.26 26.48
C ILE A 513 8.75 -29.56 27.03
N ARG A 514 7.95 -30.27 26.23
CA ARG A 514 7.38 -31.58 26.59
C ARG A 514 8.45 -32.66 26.75
N GLN A 515 9.42 -32.74 25.84
CA GLN A 515 10.51 -33.74 25.89
C GLN A 515 11.45 -33.50 27.09
N VAL A 516 11.78 -32.25 27.41
CA VAL A 516 12.57 -31.89 28.61
C VAL A 516 11.81 -32.19 29.90
N ASN A 517 10.49 -31.97 29.93
CA ASN A 517 9.68 -32.30 31.10
C ASN A 517 9.55 -33.83 31.26
N ALA A 518 9.32 -34.58 30.18
CA ALA A 518 9.25 -36.05 30.20
C ALA A 518 10.56 -36.69 30.70
N THR A 519 11.71 -36.26 30.17
CA THR A 519 13.03 -36.78 30.60
C THR A 519 13.37 -36.41 32.06
N ASN A 520 12.82 -35.32 32.60
CA ASN A 520 12.92 -35.01 34.03
C ASN A 520 11.97 -35.87 34.88
N TRP A 521 10.77 -36.19 34.39
CA TRP A 521 9.85 -37.12 35.06
C TRP A 521 10.38 -38.56 35.10
N ASP A 522 10.97 -39.06 34.01
CA ASP A 522 11.59 -40.39 33.97
C ASP A 522 12.76 -40.50 34.97
N ARG A 523 13.60 -39.45 35.08
CA ARG A 523 14.68 -39.38 36.07
C ARG A 523 14.17 -39.31 37.50
N LEU A 524 13.08 -38.59 37.75
CA LEU A 524 12.41 -38.57 39.06
C LEU A 524 11.81 -39.93 39.42
N ASP A 525 11.25 -40.66 38.44
CA ASP A 525 10.68 -41.99 38.66
C ASP A 525 11.76 -43.07 38.83
N GLU A 526 12.93 -42.96 38.20
CA GLU A 526 14.11 -43.79 38.53
C GLU A 526 14.58 -43.55 39.97
N VAL A 527 14.73 -42.30 40.41
CA VAL A 527 15.11 -41.98 41.80
C VAL A 527 14.05 -42.50 42.80
N ARG A 528 12.76 -42.40 42.44
CA ARG A 528 11.66 -42.97 43.22
C ARG A 528 11.71 -44.50 43.28
N LYS A 529 12.02 -45.17 42.16
CA LYS A 529 12.21 -46.64 42.09
C LYS A 529 13.44 -47.11 42.84
N MET A 530 14.51 -46.31 42.93
CA MET A 530 15.67 -46.59 43.79
C MET A 530 15.30 -46.46 45.26
N ALA A 531 14.54 -45.43 45.65
CA ALA A 531 14.06 -45.26 47.02
C ALA A 531 13.08 -46.36 47.49
N LEU A 532 12.30 -46.94 46.57
CA LEU A 532 11.32 -48.00 46.85
C LEU A 532 11.90 -49.43 46.85
N ARG A 533 13.18 -49.63 46.52
CA ARG A 533 13.84 -50.95 46.50
C ARG A 533 14.59 -51.31 47.79
N ALA A 534 14.57 -50.42 48.79
CA ALA A 534 15.18 -50.65 50.09
C ALA A 534 14.16 -51.16 51.11
N GLU A 535 13.93 -52.47 51.14
CA GLU A 535 13.33 -53.15 52.30
C GLU A 535 14.41 -53.78 53.21
N PRO A 536 14.15 -53.96 54.52
CA PRO A 536 15.17 -53.64 55.51
C PRO A 536 15.47 -54.76 56.51
N GLU A 537 16.73 -55.18 56.59
CA GLU A 537 17.25 -55.92 57.77
C GLU A 537 18.65 -55.40 58.14
N GLY A 538 18.83 -54.91 59.39
CA GLY A 538 20.17 -54.72 59.97
C GLY A 538 20.56 -53.35 60.58
N CYS A 539 19.73 -52.79 61.47
CA CYS A 539 20.11 -51.79 62.51
C CYS A 539 20.66 -50.39 62.10
N GLY A 540 20.08 -49.33 62.71
CA GLY A 540 20.78 -48.04 62.90
C GLY A 540 19.92 -46.79 62.65
N GLU A 541 19.51 -46.11 63.72
CA GLU A 541 18.54 -45.00 63.74
C GLU A 541 19.07 -43.64 63.18
N TYR A 542 19.99 -43.66 62.22
CA TYR A 542 20.67 -42.47 61.67
C TYR A 542 20.62 -42.34 60.12
N GLY A 543 20.01 -43.30 59.40
CA GLY A 543 19.98 -43.29 57.93
C GLY A 543 18.99 -42.30 57.28
N SER A 544 17.85 -42.04 57.91
CA SER A 544 16.75 -41.26 57.32
C SER A 544 17.03 -39.75 57.23
N HIS A 545 17.78 -39.19 58.17
CA HIS A 545 18.15 -37.77 58.16
C HIS A 545 19.20 -37.43 57.11
N ALA A 546 20.13 -38.33 56.80
CA ALA A 546 21.18 -38.10 55.81
C ALA A 546 20.62 -37.96 54.38
N ALA A 547 19.70 -38.84 53.99
CA ALA A 547 19.02 -38.75 52.69
C ALA A 547 18.16 -37.49 52.57
N GLY A 548 17.42 -37.12 53.64
CA GLY A 548 16.66 -35.87 53.68
C GLY A 548 17.54 -34.62 53.53
N PHE A 549 18.68 -34.57 54.21
CA PHE A 549 19.65 -33.49 54.06
C PHE A 549 20.29 -33.46 52.67
N GLN A 550 20.62 -34.60 52.06
CA GLN A 550 21.15 -34.64 50.69
C GLN A 550 20.12 -34.14 49.66
N VAL A 551 18.85 -34.54 49.77
CA VAL A 551 17.78 -34.02 48.90
C VAL A 551 17.58 -32.52 49.11
N PHE A 552 17.62 -32.03 50.35
CA PHE A 552 17.49 -30.60 50.67
C PHE A 552 18.67 -29.77 50.17
N ILE A 553 19.90 -30.27 50.32
CA ILE A 553 21.12 -29.65 49.78
C ILE A 553 21.08 -29.65 48.24
N MET A 554 20.66 -30.74 47.60
CA MET A 554 20.49 -30.79 46.15
C MET A 554 19.42 -29.80 45.66
N LEU A 555 18.30 -29.65 46.37
CA LEU A 555 17.27 -28.64 46.08
C LEU A 555 17.84 -27.23 46.19
N ILE A 556 18.58 -26.91 47.25
CA ILE A 556 19.24 -25.61 47.44
C ILE A 556 20.28 -25.38 46.34
N LEU A 557 21.11 -26.36 46.01
CA LEU A 557 22.10 -26.24 44.92
C LEU A 557 21.43 -26.09 43.55
N THR A 558 20.28 -26.73 43.32
CA THR A 558 19.50 -26.57 42.08
C THR A 558 18.86 -25.19 42.01
N VAL A 559 18.34 -24.66 43.13
CA VAL A 559 17.82 -23.28 43.20
C VAL A 559 18.94 -22.26 43.02
N ILE A 560 20.12 -22.46 43.64
CA ILE A 560 21.30 -21.62 43.43
C ILE A 560 21.79 -21.72 41.98
N LEU A 561 21.78 -22.91 41.37
CA LEU A 561 22.13 -23.10 39.96
C LEU A 561 21.12 -22.39 39.04
N VAL A 562 19.81 -22.50 39.29
CA VAL A 562 18.76 -21.81 38.54
C VAL A 562 18.83 -20.29 38.73
N ILE A 563 19.17 -19.80 39.93
CA ILE A 563 19.41 -18.37 40.18
C ILE A 563 20.69 -17.90 39.50
N ASN A 564 21.78 -18.67 39.54
CA ASN A 564 23.06 -18.29 38.91
C ASN A 564 23.01 -18.40 37.38
N VAL A 565 22.31 -19.39 36.83
CA VAL A 565 22.03 -19.52 35.39
C VAL A 565 21.03 -18.46 34.96
N GLY A 566 19.98 -18.21 35.75
CA GLY A 566 19.03 -17.12 35.53
C GLY A 566 19.71 -15.75 35.59
N PHE A 567 20.66 -15.55 36.49
CA PHE A 567 21.48 -14.33 36.60
C PHE A 567 22.50 -14.25 35.46
N MET A 568 23.15 -15.34 35.05
CA MET A 568 23.99 -15.39 33.85
C MET A 568 23.18 -15.08 32.59
N LEU A 569 21.97 -15.63 32.43
CA LEU A 569 21.07 -15.34 31.32
C LEU A 569 20.55 -13.91 31.39
N TYR A 570 20.23 -13.38 32.57
CA TYR A 570 19.83 -11.98 32.78
C TYR A 570 20.98 -11.00 32.51
N VAL A 571 22.20 -11.33 32.93
CA VAL A 571 23.42 -10.57 32.67
C VAL A 571 23.85 -10.70 31.21
N GLN A 572 23.64 -11.84 30.55
CA GLN A 572 23.93 -12.01 29.13
C GLN A 572 22.86 -11.32 28.26
N HIS A 573 21.59 -11.37 28.66
CA HIS A 573 20.52 -10.60 28.03
C HIS A 573 20.72 -9.10 28.23
N ASN A 574 21.07 -8.63 29.44
CA ASN A 574 21.40 -7.22 29.69
C ASN A 574 22.75 -6.77 29.14
N ALA A 575 23.75 -7.66 29.01
CA ALA A 575 25.03 -7.33 28.37
C ALA A 575 24.84 -7.27 26.85
N ASN A 576 24.01 -8.14 26.27
CA ASN A 576 23.62 -8.04 24.86
C ASN A 576 22.78 -6.78 24.62
N ALA A 577 21.79 -6.48 25.48
CA ALA A 577 21.03 -5.23 25.40
C ALA A 577 21.91 -3.98 25.58
N ARG A 578 22.79 -3.94 26.60
CA ARG A 578 23.72 -2.81 26.83
C ARG A 578 24.84 -2.70 25.78
N ARG A 579 25.21 -3.78 25.09
CA ARG A 579 26.09 -3.72 23.90
C ARG A 579 25.33 -3.28 22.64
N ALA A 580 24.04 -3.61 22.54
CA ALA A 580 23.17 -3.21 21.44
C ALA A 580 22.64 -1.76 21.54
N ILE A 581 22.78 -1.11 22.70
CA ILE A 581 22.04 0.10 23.08
C ILE A 581 22.41 1.39 22.34
N ASP A 582 23.31 1.38 21.34
CA ASP A 582 23.62 2.60 20.57
C ASP A 582 24.02 2.44 19.10
N ARG A 583 24.91 1.50 18.71
CA ARG A 583 25.56 1.53 17.35
C ARG A 583 25.83 0.14 16.76
N MET A 584 24.86 -0.43 16.03
CA MET A 584 25.03 -1.73 15.34
C MET A 584 25.80 -1.63 14.02
N ILE A 585 25.46 -0.65 13.18
CA ILE A 585 26.11 -0.35 11.91
C ILE A 585 26.91 0.94 12.10
N LEU A 586 28.02 1.10 11.37
CA LEU A 586 28.82 2.32 11.40
C LEU A 586 29.57 2.48 10.07
N PHE A 587 29.19 3.46 9.27
CA PHE A 587 29.97 3.90 8.12
C PHE A 587 31.09 4.80 8.65
N LYS A 588 32.34 4.57 8.24
CA LYS A 588 33.49 5.35 8.72
C LYS A 588 33.80 6.50 7.76
N ARG A 589 34.17 7.65 8.33
CA ARG A 589 34.75 8.78 7.61
C ARG A 589 36.27 8.62 7.51
N GLY A 590 36.76 8.22 6.34
CA GLY A 590 38.19 8.28 5.99
C GLY A 590 38.63 9.68 5.55
N GLU A 591 39.94 9.89 5.34
CA GLU A 591 40.47 11.18 4.84
C GLU A 591 40.05 11.49 3.39
N THR A 592 39.56 10.48 2.66
CA THR A 592 38.96 10.54 1.33
C THR A 592 37.49 10.09 1.31
N ALA A 593 36.76 10.26 2.43
CA ALA A 593 35.49 9.56 2.68
C ALA A 593 34.46 9.60 1.54
N SER A 594 34.10 8.41 1.05
CA SER A 594 32.94 8.19 0.18
C SER A 594 31.60 8.45 0.88
N VAL A 595 31.57 8.49 2.22
CA VAL A 595 30.36 8.68 3.03
C VAL A 595 30.46 9.92 3.93
N GLN A 596 29.43 10.77 3.88
CA GLN A 596 29.31 11.99 4.68
C GLN A 596 28.01 12.00 5.49
N THR A 597 27.98 12.81 6.56
CA THR A 597 26.80 13.02 7.40
C THR A 597 26.67 14.50 7.71
N GLN A 598 25.45 15.01 7.76
CA GLN A 598 25.17 16.28 8.42
C GLN A 598 25.15 16.05 9.93
N LEU A 599 26.07 16.70 10.63
CA LEU A 599 25.98 16.94 12.06
C LEU A 599 24.89 17.99 12.28
N GLU A 600 23.90 17.70 13.12
CA GLU A 600 23.16 18.76 13.78
C GLU A 600 24.10 19.41 14.80
N ASP A 601 24.50 20.66 14.54
CA ASP A 601 25.24 21.47 15.50
C ASP A 601 24.30 21.89 16.65
N ILE A 602 24.44 21.23 17.81
CA ILE A 602 23.78 21.56 19.09
C ILE A 602 24.81 21.63 20.21
#